data_AF-A0A6G0F7E1-F1
#
_entry.id   AF-A0A6G0F7E1-F1
#
_cell.length_a   1.000
_cell.length_b   1.000
_cell.length_c   1.000
_cell.angle_alpha   90.00
_cell.angle_beta   90.00
_cell.angle_gamma   90.00
#
_symmetry.space_group_name_H-M   'P 1'
#
loop_
_entity.id
_entity.type
_entity.pdbx_description
1 polymer ?
#
loop_
_entity_poly.entity_id
_entity_poly.type
_entity_poly.pdbx_seq_one_letter_code
_entity_poly.pdbx_strand_id
1 'polypeptide(L)'
;MSTGVIILIVIAVVVVLGVAALALRTRGAQGSRGLKRRFGPEYERAVARHDGDTKAAEHELAQLVERHGGLKKRALDPADAERFETRWTAAQEHFVDAPREAVTEAERLLAEVAAARGFPAGDRYEEQLEALAVHHAPHVQGYRHLHHVARNGSDTEEMRAALLEGRGLFEELVGGPRRTPERTHAGRS
;
A
#
# COMPACT_ATOMS: atom_id res chain seq x y z
N MET A 1 -1.36 0.73 50.07
CA MET A 1 -1.14 -0.34 49.08
C MET A 1 -0.04 -1.24 49.62
N SER A 2 -0.32 -2.55 49.78
CA SER A 2 0.60 -3.47 50.47
C SER A 2 1.85 -3.73 49.61
N THR A 3 3.04 -3.70 50.22
CA THR A 3 4.34 -3.97 49.57
C THR A 3 4.36 -5.26 48.75
N GLY A 4 3.61 -6.29 49.16
CA GLY A 4 3.44 -7.53 48.38
C GLY A 4 2.76 -7.36 47.02
N VAL A 5 1.82 -6.41 46.88
CA VAL A 5 1.15 -6.11 45.60
C VAL A 5 2.12 -5.41 44.64
N ILE A 6 2.97 -4.52 45.16
CA ILE A 6 3.97 -3.81 44.36
C ILE A 6 5.01 -4.79 43.80
N ILE A 7 5.50 -5.71 44.63
CA ILE A 7 6.48 -6.73 44.20
C ILE A 7 5.91 -7.63 43.10
N LEU A 8 4.65 -8.05 43.24
CA LEU A 8 3.99 -8.91 42.26
C LEU A 8 3.80 -8.22 40.90
N ILE A 9 3.47 -6.92 40.91
CA ILE A 9 3.37 -6.11 39.68
C ILE A 9 4.74 -5.98 39.02
N VAL A 10 5.80 -5.71 39.77
CA VAL A 10 7.16 -5.59 39.21
C VAL A 10 7.62 -6.90 38.56
N ILE A 11 7.38 -8.04 39.20
CA ILE A 11 7.73 -9.35 38.63
C ILE A 11 6.91 -9.62 37.36
N ALA A 12 5.61 -9.32 37.37
CA ALA A 12 4.76 -9.48 36.20
C ALA A 12 5.24 -8.61 35.02
N VAL A 13 5.63 -7.36 35.28
CA VAL A 13 6.19 -6.46 34.26
C VAL A 13 7.51 -7.00 33.71
N VAL A 14 8.42 -7.49 34.57
CA VAL A 14 9.70 -8.06 34.13
C VAL A 14 9.50 -9.33 33.30
N VAL A 15 8.55 -10.20 33.66
CA VAL A 15 8.22 -11.41 32.89
C VAL A 15 7.60 -11.04 31.54
N VAL A 16 6.68 -10.07 31.50
CA VAL A 16 6.07 -9.60 30.24
C VAL A 16 7.13 -9.00 29.32
N LEU A 17 8.06 -8.19 29.85
CA LEU A 17 9.16 -7.63 29.09
C LEU A 17 10.13 -8.70 28.59
N GLY A 18 10.44 -9.71 29.42
CA GLY A 18 11.29 -10.84 29.04
C GLY A 18 10.69 -11.70 27.93
N VAL A 19 9.39 -12.00 27.99
CA VAL A 19 8.67 -12.76 26.97
C VAL A 19 8.56 -11.97 25.66
N ALA A 20 8.33 -10.66 25.72
CA ALA A 20 8.29 -9.78 24.54
C ALA A 20 9.65 -9.75 23.82
N ALA A 21 10.75 -9.63 24.57
CA ALA A 21 12.10 -9.64 24.02
C ALA A 21 12.46 -10.98 23.35
N LEU A 22 12.01 -12.10 23.94
CA LEU A 22 12.23 -13.43 23.38
C LEU A 22 11.38 -13.68 22.11
N ALA A 23 10.13 -13.21 22.10
CA ALA A 23 9.24 -13.30 20.93
C ALA A 23 9.72 -12.46 19.74
N LEU A 24 10.38 -11.32 19.99
CA LEU A 24 11.03 -10.53 18.95
C LEU A 24 12.27 -11.26 18.37
N ARG A 25 13.01 -11.99 19.20
CA ARG A 25 14.21 -12.76 18.79
C ARG A 25 13.89 -14.00 17.96
N THR A 26 12.81 -14.71 18.25
CA THR A 26 12.42 -15.94 17.53
C THR A 26 11.72 -15.67 16.19
N ARG A 27 11.23 -14.44 15.97
CA ARG A 27 10.56 -14.04 14.72
C ARG A 27 11.50 -13.87 13.51
N GLY A 28 12.81 -13.77 13.69
CA GLY A 28 13.76 -13.48 12.59
C GLY A 28 13.80 -14.55 11.48
N ALA A 29 13.74 -15.84 11.81
CA ALA A 29 13.88 -16.91 10.80
C ALA A 29 12.54 -17.35 10.16
N GLN A 30 11.42 -17.24 10.87
CA GLN A 30 10.08 -17.53 10.33
C GLN A 30 9.40 -16.29 9.71
N GLY A 31 9.76 -15.09 10.17
CA GLY A 31 9.24 -13.82 9.67
C GLY A 31 9.75 -13.47 8.26
N SER A 32 11.01 -13.79 7.93
CA SER A 32 11.60 -13.50 6.63
C SER A 32 10.85 -14.14 5.47
N ARG A 33 10.48 -15.43 5.58
CA ARG A 33 9.65 -16.12 4.58
C ARG A 33 8.24 -15.52 4.47
N GLY A 34 7.72 -14.98 5.57
CA GLY A 34 6.44 -14.26 5.60
C GLY A 34 6.53 -12.92 4.86
N LEU A 35 7.57 -12.13 5.13
CA LEU A 35 7.82 -10.84 4.48
C LEU A 35 8.11 -11.02 3.00
N LYS A 36 9.00 -11.95 2.63
CA LYS A 36 9.30 -12.26 1.22
C LYS A 36 8.05 -12.68 0.45
N ARG A 37 7.20 -13.54 1.03
CA ARG A 37 5.94 -13.94 0.40
C ARG A 37 4.95 -12.77 0.26
N ARG A 38 4.90 -11.87 1.25
CA ARG A 38 3.97 -10.74 1.26
C ARG A 38 4.38 -9.62 0.32
N PHE A 39 5.65 -9.23 0.35
CA PHE A 39 6.18 -8.12 -0.43
C PHE A 39 6.60 -8.55 -1.84
N GLY A 40 6.88 -9.83 -2.07
CA GLY A 40 7.33 -10.31 -3.37
C GLY A 40 8.49 -9.44 -3.86
N PRO A 41 8.44 -8.89 -5.10
CA PRO A 41 9.50 -8.05 -5.68
C PRO A 41 9.96 -6.86 -4.80
N GLU A 42 9.10 -6.32 -3.94
CA GLU A 42 9.47 -5.23 -3.03
C GLU A 42 10.46 -5.71 -1.94
N TYR A 43 10.50 -7.01 -1.64
CA TYR A 43 11.51 -7.61 -0.77
C TYR A 43 12.89 -7.54 -1.43
N GLU A 44 13.02 -8.06 -2.66
CA GLU A 44 14.28 -8.01 -3.40
C GLU A 44 14.77 -6.57 -3.58
N ARG A 45 13.84 -5.63 -3.82
CA ARG A 45 14.16 -4.20 -3.89
C ARG A 45 14.68 -3.64 -2.57
N ALA A 46 14.05 -3.98 -1.44
CA ALA A 46 14.51 -3.54 -0.13
C ALA A 46 15.93 -4.08 0.15
N VAL A 47 16.18 -5.34 -0.16
CA VAL A 47 17.52 -5.94 -0.03
C VAL A 47 18.54 -5.22 -0.91
N ALA A 48 18.19 -4.92 -2.16
CA ALA A 48 19.08 -4.19 -3.06
C ALA A 48 19.39 -2.77 -2.57
N ARG A 49 18.43 -2.07 -1.93
CA ARG A 49 18.65 -0.73 -1.33
C ARG A 49 19.57 -0.75 -0.12
N HIS A 50 19.68 -1.88 0.56
CA HIS A 50 20.56 -2.08 1.72
C HIS A 50 21.84 -2.85 1.34
N ASP A 51 22.30 -2.72 0.08
CA ASP A 51 23.54 -3.34 -0.41
C ASP A 51 23.62 -4.86 -0.18
N GLY A 52 22.47 -5.55 -0.19
CA GLY A 52 22.38 -6.98 0.06
C GLY A 52 22.18 -7.37 1.54
N ASP A 53 22.15 -6.41 2.47
CA ASP A 53 21.85 -6.67 3.88
C ASP A 53 20.37 -7.02 4.07
N THR A 54 20.11 -8.33 4.14
CA THR A 54 18.77 -8.88 4.34
C THR A 54 18.17 -8.52 5.70
N LYS A 55 18.98 -8.36 6.75
CA LYS A 55 18.46 -8.03 8.08
C LYS A 55 17.97 -6.59 8.13
N ALA A 56 18.72 -5.66 7.53
CA ALA A 56 18.31 -4.26 7.44
C ALA A 56 17.02 -4.12 6.61
N ALA A 57 16.95 -4.81 5.47
CA ALA A 57 15.74 -4.84 4.64
C ALA A 57 14.52 -5.44 5.36
N GLU A 58 14.68 -6.59 6.02
CA GLU A 58 13.60 -7.21 6.79
C GLU A 58 13.12 -6.31 7.94
N HIS A 59 14.04 -5.61 8.60
CA HIS A 59 13.70 -4.66 9.65
C HIS A 59 12.84 -3.51 9.12
N GLU A 60 13.24 -2.90 8.00
CA GLU A 60 12.45 -1.85 7.34
C GLU A 60 11.05 -2.35 6.97
N LEU A 61 10.95 -3.49 6.29
CA LEU A 61 9.67 -4.06 5.86
C LEU A 61 8.78 -4.42 7.05
N ALA A 62 9.36 -4.90 8.15
CA ALA A 62 8.62 -5.18 9.38
C ALA A 62 8.05 -3.89 9.98
N GLN A 63 8.82 -2.80 10.01
CA GLN A 63 8.31 -1.50 10.48
C GLN A 63 7.19 -0.97 9.58
N LEU A 64 7.29 -1.15 8.26
CA LEU A 64 6.22 -0.76 7.33
C LEU A 64 4.92 -1.52 7.64
N VAL A 65 5.02 -2.84 7.88
CA VAL A 65 3.87 -3.65 8.28
C VAL A 65 3.30 -3.20 9.63
N GLU A 66 4.15 -2.83 10.59
CA GLU A 66 3.72 -2.32 11.88
C GLU A 66 2.94 -1.00 11.74
N ARG A 67 3.45 -0.07 10.92
CA ARG A 67 2.81 1.25 10.70
C ARG A 67 1.53 1.16 9.88
N HIS A 68 1.53 0.41 8.78
CA HIS A 68 0.45 0.45 7.78
C HIS A 68 -0.37 -0.83 7.69
N GLY A 69 0.04 -1.93 8.33
CA GLY A 69 -0.65 -3.21 8.25
C GLY A 69 -2.07 -3.21 8.83
N GLY A 70 -2.35 -2.30 9.77
CA GLY A 70 -3.67 -2.12 10.39
C GLY A 70 -4.65 -1.23 9.60
N LEU A 71 -4.25 -0.70 8.44
CA LEU A 71 -5.12 0.17 7.65
C LEU A 71 -6.40 -0.56 7.22
N LYS A 72 -7.56 0.05 7.53
CA LYS A 72 -8.87 -0.46 7.13
C LYS A 72 -9.18 -0.01 5.70
N LYS A 73 -9.07 -0.95 4.75
CA LYS A 73 -9.45 -0.71 3.35
C LYS A 73 -10.95 -0.41 3.26
N ARG A 74 -11.32 0.72 2.65
CA ARG A 74 -12.72 1.14 2.45
C ARG A 74 -13.22 0.69 1.08
N ALA A 75 -14.28 -0.10 1.04
CA ALA A 75 -14.97 -0.45 -0.21
C ALA A 75 -15.37 0.83 -0.97
N LEU A 76 -15.13 0.85 -2.28
CA LEU A 76 -15.62 1.92 -3.16
C LEU A 76 -17.11 1.74 -3.40
N ASP A 77 -17.83 2.85 -3.48
CA ASP A 77 -19.18 2.87 -4.01
C ASP A 77 -19.14 2.56 -5.52
N PRO A 78 -20.12 1.83 -6.09
CA PRO A 78 -20.13 1.52 -7.51
C PRO A 78 -20.07 2.75 -8.42
N ALA A 79 -20.72 3.86 -8.03
CA ALA A 79 -20.69 5.09 -8.81
C ALA A 79 -19.31 5.76 -8.77
N ASP A 80 -18.59 5.65 -7.64
CA ASP A 80 -17.21 6.13 -7.54
C ASP A 80 -16.27 5.29 -8.42
N ALA A 81 -16.43 3.97 -8.41
CA ALA A 81 -15.66 3.06 -9.25
C ALA A 81 -15.84 3.36 -10.74
N GLU A 82 -17.09 3.49 -11.21
CA GLU A 82 -17.41 3.83 -12.60
C GLU A 82 -16.85 5.20 -13.02
N ARG A 83 -16.91 6.20 -12.12
CA ARG A 83 -16.31 7.51 -12.36
C ARG A 83 -14.78 7.41 -12.51
N PHE A 84 -14.13 6.63 -11.66
CA PHE A 84 -12.68 6.45 -11.74
C PHE A 84 -12.28 5.69 -13.01
N GLU A 85 -13.02 4.65 -13.41
CA GLU A 85 -12.79 3.92 -14.66
C GLU A 85 -12.91 4.85 -15.87
N THR A 86 -13.96 5.67 -15.93
CA THR A 86 -14.17 6.65 -16.99
C THR A 86 -12.99 7.63 -17.09
N ARG A 87 -12.50 8.14 -15.96
CA ARG A 87 -11.35 9.06 -15.92
C ARG A 87 -10.06 8.39 -16.33
N TRP A 88 -9.87 7.11 -15.98
CA TRP A 88 -8.72 6.35 -16.43
C TRP A 88 -8.72 6.22 -17.96
N THR A 89 -9.85 5.84 -18.55
CA THR A 89 -10.00 5.77 -20.01
C THR A 89 -9.75 7.11 -20.69
N ALA A 90 -10.30 8.20 -20.14
CA ALA A 90 -10.06 9.55 -20.68
C ALA A 90 -8.56 9.92 -20.67
N ALA A 91 -7.84 9.61 -19.58
CA ALA A 91 -6.39 9.83 -19.53
C ALA A 91 -5.65 9.00 -20.60
N GLN A 92 -6.06 7.75 -20.85
CA GLN A 92 -5.48 6.93 -21.91
C GLN A 92 -5.76 7.48 -23.31
N GLU A 93 -6.94 8.04 -23.55
CA GLU A 93 -7.29 8.67 -24.84
C GLU A 93 -6.51 9.97 -25.06
N HIS A 94 -6.44 10.83 -24.03
CA HIS A 94 -5.65 12.06 -24.04
C HIS A 94 -4.16 11.81 -24.29
N PHE A 95 -3.64 10.62 -23.97
CA PHE A 95 -2.24 10.29 -24.19
C PHE A 95 -1.80 10.45 -25.65
N VAL A 96 -2.71 10.24 -26.62
CA VAL A 96 -2.39 10.35 -28.05
C VAL A 96 -2.00 11.78 -28.43
N ASP A 97 -2.69 12.76 -27.86
CA ASP A 97 -2.52 14.18 -28.19
C ASP A 97 -1.58 14.88 -27.19
N ALA A 98 -1.62 14.46 -25.93
CA ALA A 98 -0.96 15.12 -24.80
C ALA A 98 -0.36 14.08 -23.82
N PRO A 99 0.74 13.38 -24.19
CA PRO A 99 1.30 12.28 -23.40
C PRO A 99 1.68 12.65 -21.97
N ARG A 100 2.26 13.84 -21.77
CA ARG A 100 2.75 14.30 -20.47
C ARG A 100 1.59 14.62 -19.52
N GLU A 101 0.58 15.31 -20.04
CA GLU A 101 -0.63 15.65 -19.33
C GLU A 101 -1.40 14.39 -18.92
N ALA A 102 -1.54 13.42 -19.84
CA ALA A 102 -2.17 12.14 -19.59
C ALA A 102 -1.50 11.35 -18.46
N VAL A 103 -0.17 11.26 -18.45
CA VAL A 103 0.57 10.59 -17.38
C VAL A 103 0.39 11.29 -16.03
N THR A 104 0.40 12.63 -16.03
CA THR A 104 0.16 13.41 -14.81
C THR A 104 -1.27 13.23 -14.28
N GLU A 105 -2.25 13.17 -15.18
CA GLU A 105 -3.64 12.91 -14.83
C GLU A 105 -3.82 11.50 -14.25
N ALA A 106 -3.20 10.49 -14.85
CA ALA A 106 -3.24 9.11 -14.39
C ALA A 106 -2.57 8.93 -13.02
N GLU A 107 -1.43 9.59 -12.78
CA GLU A 107 -0.74 9.60 -11.48
C GLU A 107 -1.64 10.17 -10.38
N ARG A 108 -2.21 11.35 -10.63
CA ARG A 108 -3.13 12.00 -9.71
C ARG A 108 -4.38 11.15 -9.46
N LEU A 109 -4.93 10.53 -10.50
CA LEU A 109 -6.08 9.64 -10.41
C LEU A 109 -5.78 8.44 -9.50
N LEU A 110 -4.63 7.79 -9.64
CA LEU A 110 -4.21 6.70 -8.76
C LEU A 110 -4.11 7.14 -7.31
N ALA A 111 -3.54 8.31 -7.05
CA ALA A 111 -3.43 8.86 -5.71
C ALA A 111 -4.82 9.16 -5.08
N GLU A 112 -5.77 9.66 -5.88
CA GLU A 112 -7.16 9.91 -5.47
C GLU A 112 -7.90 8.59 -5.16
N VAL A 113 -7.76 7.57 -6.01
CA VAL A 113 -8.38 6.25 -5.80
C VAL A 113 -7.83 5.60 -4.52
N ALA A 114 -6.52 5.65 -4.31
CA ALA A 114 -5.90 5.12 -3.09
C ALA A 114 -6.44 5.84 -1.83
N ALA A 115 -6.53 7.17 -1.86
CA ALA A 115 -7.11 7.93 -0.74
C ALA A 115 -8.58 7.58 -0.47
N ALA A 116 -9.38 7.40 -1.52
CA ALA A 116 -10.78 6.95 -1.41
C ALA A 116 -10.88 5.57 -0.74
N ARG A 117 -9.96 4.66 -1.07
CA ARG A 117 -9.80 3.32 -0.48
C ARG A 117 -9.27 3.33 0.95
N GLY A 118 -8.94 4.49 1.51
CA GLY A 118 -8.51 4.66 2.90
C GLY A 118 -6.99 4.62 3.12
N PHE A 119 -6.21 4.70 2.05
CA PHE A 119 -4.77 4.95 2.14
C PHE A 119 -4.49 6.43 2.47
N PRO A 120 -3.25 6.78 2.87
CA PRO A 120 -2.84 8.17 3.03
C PRO A 120 -3.14 9.01 1.78
N ALA A 121 -3.28 10.32 1.96
CA ALA A 121 -3.58 11.24 0.88
C ALA A 121 -2.39 11.40 -0.09
N GLY A 122 -2.67 11.73 -1.35
CA GLY A 122 -1.68 11.79 -2.43
C GLY A 122 -0.64 12.90 -2.32
N ASP A 123 -0.90 13.92 -1.50
CA ASP A 123 0.06 14.96 -1.17
C ASP A 123 1.28 14.41 -0.38
N ARG A 124 1.12 13.24 0.26
CA ARG A 124 2.15 12.50 0.98
C ARG A 124 2.53 11.23 0.23
N TYR A 125 3.12 11.40 -0.96
CA TYR A 125 3.47 10.31 -1.86
C TYR A 125 4.26 9.19 -1.17
N GLU A 126 5.33 9.49 -0.42
CA GLU A 126 6.12 8.42 0.22
C GLU A 126 5.30 7.59 1.20
N GLU A 127 4.49 8.24 2.05
CA GLU A 127 3.65 7.56 3.04
C GLU A 127 2.55 6.72 2.36
N GLN A 128 1.94 7.24 1.29
CA GLN A 128 0.96 6.52 0.51
C GLN A 128 1.58 5.30 -0.19
N LEU A 129 2.79 5.46 -0.74
CA LEU A 129 3.56 4.40 -1.39
C LEU A 129 3.93 3.30 -0.40
N GLU A 130 4.41 3.66 0.79
CA GLU A 130 4.72 2.74 1.88
C GLU A 130 3.48 1.91 2.29
N ALA A 131 2.34 2.58 2.45
CA ALA A 131 1.09 1.92 2.75
C ALA A 131 0.63 0.98 1.62
N LEU A 132 0.73 1.41 0.36
CA LEU A 132 0.39 0.59 -0.79
C LEU A 132 1.32 -0.62 -0.91
N ALA A 133 2.62 -0.48 -0.67
CA ALA A 133 3.56 -1.60 -0.70
C ALA A 133 3.20 -2.71 0.30
N VAL A 134 2.66 -2.35 1.47
CA VAL A 134 2.23 -3.31 2.51
C VAL A 134 0.99 -4.13 2.10
N HIS A 135 0.16 -3.57 1.22
CA HIS A 135 -1.18 -4.07 0.91
C HIS A 135 -1.39 -4.54 -0.54
N HIS A 136 -0.55 -4.05 -1.46
CA HIS A 136 -0.62 -4.19 -2.92
C HIS A 136 0.79 -4.28 -3.53
N ALA A 137 1.72 -4.96 -2.83
CA ALA A 137 3.13 -5.06 -3.18
C ALA A 137 3.43 -5.41 -4.66
N PRO A 138 2.70 -6.34 -5.31
CA PRO A 138 3.00 -6.69 -6.71
C PRO A 138 2.80 -5.55 -7.71
N HIS A 139 1.99 -4.54 -7.38
CA HIS A 139 1.59 -3.48 -8.31
C HIS A 139 2.19 -2.11 -7.97
N VAL A 140 2.85 -1.98 -6.82
CA VAL A 140 3.40 -0.69 -6.35
C VAL A 140 4.53 -0.18 -7.25
N GLN A 141 5.20 -1.08 -7.99
CA GLN A 141 6.26 -0.70 -8.91
C GLN A 141 5.74 0.16 -10.08
N GLY A 142 4.58 -0.18 -10.64
CA GLY A 142 3.96 0.63 -11.70
C GLY A 142 3.59 2.03 -11.21
N TYR A 143 3.18 2.16 -9.94
CA TYR A 143 2.94 3.47 -9.35
C TYR A 143 4.22 4.29 -9.18
N ARG A 144 5.33 3.66 -8.74
CA ARG A 144 6.64 4.34 -8.66
C ARG A 144 7.09 4.85 -10.02
N HIS A 145 6.96 4.03 -11.06
CA HIS A 145 7.36 4.38 -12.41
C HIS A 145 6.50 5.52 -12.98
N LEU A 146 5.17 5.39 -12.89
CA LEU A 146 4.23 6.44 -13.31
C LEU A 146 4.51 7.77 -12.61
N HIS A 147 4.75 7.74 -11.30
CA HIS A 147 5.07 8.92 -10.52
C HIS A 147 6.40 9.57 -10.93
N HIS A 148 7.43 8.76 -11.20
CA HIS A 148 8.71 9.25 -11.67
C HIS A 148 8.58 10.00 -12.99
N VAL A 149 7.87 9.42 -13.96
CA VAL A 149 7.68 10.01 -15.29
C VAL A 149 6.77 11.25 -15.24
N ALA A 150 5.71 11.23 -14.43
CA ALA A 150 4.85 12.39 -14.22
C ALA A 150 5.62 13.61 -13.69
N ARG A 151 6.56 13.38 -12.75
CA ARG A 151 7.35 14.46 -12.14
C ARG A 151 8.49 14.95 -13.02
N ASN A 152 9.27 14.03 -13.58
CA ASN A 152 10.54 14.38 -14.24
C ASN A 152 10.39 14.53 -15.76
N GLY A 153 9.31 14.00 -16.34
CA GLY A 153 9.19 13.80 -17.78
C GLY A 153 10.07 12.66 -18.27
N SER A 154 9.73 12.11 -19.43
CA SER A 154 10.56 11.20 -20.21
C SER A 154 10.15 11.23 -21.69
N ASP A 155 10.70 10.35 -22.51
CA ASP A 155 10.21 10.11 -23.86
C ASP A 155 8.81 9.45 -23.85
N THR A 156 8.12 9.56 -24.98
CA THR A 156 6.74 9.08 -25.12
C THR A 156 6.60 7.58 -24.93
N GLU A 157 7.63 6.79 -25.23
CA GLU A 157 7.57 5.33 -25.07
C GLU A 157 7.67 4.94 -23.60
N GLU A 158 8.56 5.59 -22.85
CA GLU A 158 8.62 5.41 -21.39
C GLU A 158 7.32 5.88 -20.72
N MET A 159 6.75 7.02 -21.15
CA MET A 159 5.43 7.47 -20.70
C MET A 159 4.33 6.44 -20.95
N ARG A 160 4.32 5.81 -22.13
CA ARG A 160 3.38 4.75 -22.48
C ARG A 160 3.56 3.54 -21.55
N ALA A 161 4.80 3.11 -21.33
CA ALA A 161 5.13 2.01 -20.44
C ALA A 161 4.67 2.29 -18.99
N ALA A 162 4.96 3.48 -18.46
CA ALA A 162 4.53 3.89 -17.13
C ALA A 162 3.00 3.87 -16.97
N LEU A 163 2.25 4.33 -17.98
CA LEU A 163 0.79 4.30 -17.99
C LEU A 163 0.24 2.87 -17.97
N LEU A 164 0.86 1.96 -18.73
CA LEU A 164 0.49 0.55 -18.76
C LEU A 164 0.80 -0.16 -17.44
N GLU A 165 1.96 0.09 -16.85
CA GLU A 165 2.35 -0.49 -15.56
C GLU A 165 1.49 0.03 -14.41
N GLY A 166 1.13 1.32 -14.42
CA GLY A 166 0.24 1.92 -13.43
C GLY A 166 -1.17 1.32 -13.43
N ARG A 167 -1.63 0.82 -14.58
CA ARG A 167 -2.96 0.21 -14.75
C ARG A 167 -3.20 -0.97 -13.80
N GLY A 168 -2.20 -1.80 -13.55
CA GLY A 168 -2.34 -2.95 -12.67
C GLY A 168 -2.72 -2.56 -11.24
N LEU A 169 -2.15 -1.47 -10.72
CA LEU A 169 -2.53 -0.96 -9.41
C LEU A 169 -3.93 -0.33 -9.43
N PHE A 170 -4.26 0.38 -10.50
CA PHE A 170 -5.57 1.00 -10.66
C PHE A 170 -6.69 -0.06 -10.61
N GLU A 171 -6.56 -1.12 -11.41
CA GLU A 171 -7.53 -2.22 -11.48
C GLU A 171 -7.68 -2.94 -10.14
N GLU A 172 -6.59 -3.15 -9.41
CA GLU A 172 -6.62 -3.76 -8.08
C GLU A 172 -7.32 -2.86 -7.04
N LEU A 173 -7.12 -1.55 -7.11
CA LEU A 173 -7.74 -0.60 -6.19
C LEU A 173 -9.24 -0.43 -6.47
N VAL A 174 -9.64 -0.39 -7.74
CA VAL A 174 -11.04 -0.25 -8.17
C VAL A 174 -11.82 -1.57 -8.07
N GLY A 175 -11.18 -2.69 -8.45
CA GLY A 175 -11.77 -4.03 -8.48
C GLY A 175 -11.93 -4.72 -7.12
N GLY A 176 -11.48 -4.09 -6.03
CA GLY A 176 -11.69 -4.57 -4.66
C GLY A 176 -13.17 -4.75 -4.28
N PRO A 177 -13.49 -5.18 -3.04
CA PRO A 177 -14.87 -5.39 -2.64
C PRO A 177 -15.68 -4.10 -2.85
N ARG A 178 -16.54 -4.10 -3.87
CA ARG A 178 -17.45 -3.00 -4.17
C ARG A 178 -18.57 -3.00 -3.14
N ARG A 179 -18.99 -1.83 -2.66
CA ARG A 179 -20.21 -1.74 -1.86
C ARG A 179 -21.37 -2.11 -2.78
N THR A 180 -21.88 -3.33 -2.65
CA THR A 180 -23.17 -3.62 -3.26
C THR A 180 -24.19 -2.82 -2.46
N PRO A 181 -25.00 -1.94 -3.08
CA PRO A 181 -26.04 -1.25 -2.35
C PRO A 181 -26.92 -2.32 -1.71
N GLU A 182 -26.95 -2.34 -0.38
CA GLU A 182 -27.83 -3.18 0.40
C GLU A 182 -29.24 -2.83 -0.07
N ARG A 183 -29.86 -3.73 -0.84
CA ARG A 183 -31.24 -3.57 -1.26
C ARG A 183 -32.04 -3.58 0.04
N THR A 184 -32.36 -2.41 0.56
CA THR A 184 -33.32 -2.24 1.65
C THR A 184 -34.55 -3.03 1.24
N HIS A 185 -34.70 -4.20 1.85
CA HIS A 185 -35.87 -5.03 1.70
C HIS A 185 -36.97 -4.27 2.43
N ALA A 186 -37.62 -3.36 1.70
CA ALA A 186 -38.87 -2.76 2.12
C ALA A 186 -39.87 -3.92 2.17
N GLY A 187 -39.94 -4.55 3.33
CA GLY A 187 -40.97 -5.50 3.67
C GLY A 187 -42.31 -4.79 3.50
N ARG A 188 -43.05 -5.20 2.46
CA ARG A 188 -44.48 -4.93 2.36
C ARG A 188 -45.13 -5.64 3.54
N SER A 189 -45.64 -4.85 4.48
CA SER A 189 -46.78 -5.22 5.31
C SER A 189 -48.07 -5.08 4.48
#